data_AF-A0A420VWK5-F1
#
_entry.id   AF-A0A420VWK5-F1
#
_cell.length_a   1.000
_cell.length_b   1.000
_cell.length_c   1.000
_cell.angle_alpha   90.00
_cell.angle_beta   90.00
_cell.angle_gamma   90.00
#
_symmetry.space_group_name_H-M   'P 1'
#
loop_
_entity.id
_entity.type
_entity.pdbx_description
1 polymer ?
#
loop_
_entity_poly.entity_id
_entity_poly.type
_entity_poly.pdbx_seq_one_letter_code
_entity_poly.pdbx_strand_id
1 'polypeptide(L)'
;MKNFVLFFISFVFIGCSSIKNFNTFSKQIYKAQKVEKDCGVYPKLSFESRKKVIDRIDFINYSNDTVYCLESYYTETGEYYSAIWTKKGTVEFKVYQNNLEYGQKFFIKRLYKMIEEWDLPTIQKAEKESGGMLGGAMMMGAIITLDNGNFKMDCIQFKEFFNIGLDK
;
A
#
# COMPACT_ATOMS: atom_id res chain seq x y z
N MET A 1 -26.50 21.48 -12.98
CA MET A 1 -26.55 20.84 -11.65
C MET A 1 -25.29 20.01 -11.48
N LYS A 2 -24.36 20.44 -10.62
CA LYS A 2 -23.14 19.68 -10.30
C LYS A 2 -23.50 18.70 -9.19
N ASN A 3 -23.58 17.41 -9.52
CA ASN A 3 -23.72 16.36 -8.51
C ASN A 3 -22.39 16.26 -7.75
N PHE A 4 -22.36 16.81 -6.54
CA PHE A 4 -21.29 16.55 -5.58
C PHE A 4 -21.50 15.13 -5.03
N VAL A 5 -20.71 14.18 -5.53
CA VAL A 5 -20.63 12.84 -4.94
C VAL A 5 -19.81 12.98 -3.66
N LEU A 6 -20.48 12.96 -2.50
CA LEU A 6 -19.84 12.83 -1.19
C LEU A 6 -19.30 11.40 -1.08
N PHE A 7 -17.98 11.25 -1.22
CA PHE A 7 -17.31 10.01 -0.82
C PHE A 7 -17.21 9.99 0.71
N PHE A 8 -17.83 8.98 1.32
CA PHE A 8 -17.67 8.67 2.73
C PHE A 8 -16.22 8.22 2.96
N ILE A 9 -15.45 9.03 3.68
CA ILE A 9 -14.15 8.62 4.21
C ILE A 9 -14.44 7.69 5.40
N SER A 10 -14.21 6.39 5.24
CA SER A 10 -14.34 5.42 6.34
C SER A 10 -13.16 5.58 7.29
N PHE A 11 -13.40 6.11 8.49
CA PHE A 11 -12.43 6.15 9.58
C PHE A 11 -12.60 4.91 10.44
N VAL A 12 -11.63 3.98 10.39
CA VAL A 12 -11.64 2.82 11.27
C VAL A 12 -10.65 3.00 12.42
N PHE A 13 -11.19 3.07 13.64
CA PHE A 13 -10.46 2.90 14.89
C PHE A 13 -10.45 1.40 15.25
N ILE A 14 -9.49 0.62 14.74
CA ILE A 14 -9.27 -0.74 15.25
C ILE A 14 -8.61 -0.65 16.63
N GLY A 15 -9.25 -1.27 17.62
CA GLY A 15 -8.95 -1.17 19.05
C GLY A 15 -7.47 -1.21 19.45
N CYS A 16 -7.19 -0.39 20.47
CA CYS A 16 -5.90 -0.09 21.07
C CYS A 16 -5.18 -1.34 21.59
N SER A 17 -4.34 -1.92 20.75
CA SER A 17 -3.23 -2.76 21.21
C SER A 17 -1.98 -2.05 20.72
N SER A 18 -1.16 -1.55 21.64
CA SER A 18 0.04 -0.78 21.31
C SER A 18 0.88 -1.57 20.31
N ILE A 19 1.05 -1.04 19.10
CA ILE A 19 1.93 -1.65 18.11
C ILE A 19 3.37 -1.49 18.60
N LYS A 20 4.11 -2.59 18.72
CA LYS A 20 5.49 -2.60 19.24
C LYS A 20 6.50 -3.21 18.28
N ASN A 21 6.04 -3.90 17.23
CA ASN A 21 6.89 -4.59 16.27
C ASN A 21 6.14 -4.81 14.95
N PHE A 22 6.91 -5.20 13.92
CA PHE A 22 6.39 -5.38 12.57
C PHE A 22 5.33 -6.49 12.46
N ASN A 23 5.42 -7.55 13.25
CA ASN A 23 4.42 -8.62 13.21
C ASN A 23 3.03 -8.12 13.66
N THR A 24 2.98 -7.36 14.77
CA THR A 24 1.73 -6.74 15.22
C THR A 24 1.24 -5.69 14.24
N PHE A 25 2.14 -4.88 13.69
CA PHE A 25 1.82 -3.90 12.64
C PHE A 25 1.21 -4.54 11.39
N SER A 26 1.86 -5.57 10.84
CA SER A 26 1.39 -6.30 9.65
C SER A 26 0.04 -6.98 9.89
N LYS A 27 -0.22 -7.47 11.11
CA LYS A 27 -1.53 -8.00 11.50
C LYS A 27 -2.62 -6.93 11.52
N GLN A 28 -2.30 -5.70 11.93
CA GLN A 28 -3.26 -4.60 11.92
C GLN A 28 -3.59 -4.14 10.50
N ILE A 29 -2.58 -4.06 9.62
CA ILE A 29 -2.80 -3.86 8.18
C ILE A 29 -3.73 -4.95 7.65
N TYR A 30 -3.43 -6.23 7.89
CA TYR A 30 -4.27 -7.33 7.43
C TYR A 30 -5.73 -7.23 7.91
N LYS A 31 -5.95 -6.86 9.18
CA LYS A 31 -7.31 -6.65 9.71
C LYS A 31 -8.02 -5.50 8.98
N ALA A 32 -7.35 -4.37 8.79
CA ALA A 32 -7.92 -3.24 8.07
C ALA A 32 -8.25 -3.61 6.62
N GLN A 33 -7.33 -4.30 5.93
CA GLN A 33 -7.53 -4.81 4.56
C GLN A 33 -8.69 -5.79 4.41
N LYS A 34 -9.09 -6.50 5.47
CA LYS A 34 -10.23 -7.43 5.44
C LYS A 34 -11.59 -6.75 5.60
N VAL A 35 -11.63 -5.63 6.30
CA VAL A 35 -12.88 -4.94 6.66
C VAL A 35 -13.19 -3.84 5.65
N GLU A 36 -12.15 -3.18 5.14
CA GLU A 36 -12.28 -2.07 4.21
C GLU A 36 -12.23 -2.56 2.76
N LYS A 37 -13.33 -2.34 2.04
CA LYS A 37 -13.51 -2.75 0.65
C LYS A 37 -12.41 -2.19 -0.26
N ASP A 38 -11.98 -0.97 0.01
CA ASP A 38 -10.97 -0.26 -0.77
C ASP A 38 -9.52 -0.58 -0.33
N CYS A 39 -9.33 -1.40 0.71
CA CYS A 39 -8.00 -1.75 1.24
C CYS A 39 -7.54 -3.17 0.88
N GLY A 40 -8.45 -4.06 0.47
CA GLY A 40 -8.13 -5.47 0.25
C GLY A 40 -8.31 -5.96 -1.19
N VAL A 41 -7.21 -6.08 -1.95
CA VAL A 41 -7.22 -6.88 -3.19
C VAL A 41 -6.93 -8.35 -2.86
N TYR A 42 -5.80 -8.59 -2.17
CA TYR A 42 -5.39 -9.93 -1.72
C TYR A 42 -4.83 -9.90 -0.28
N PRO A 43 -5.66 -9.60 0.75
CA PRO A 43 -5.19 -9.36 2.12
C PRO A 43 -4.36 -10.51 2.72
N LYS A 44 -4.76 -11.77 2.44
CA LYS A 44 -4.05 -12.94 2.97
C LYS A 44 -2.66 -13.10 2.33
N LEU A 45 -2.57 -12.96 1.01
CA LEU A 45 -1.30 -13.04 0.30
C LEU A 45 -0.36 -11.91 0.75
N SER A 46 -0.89 -10.70 0.79
CA SER A 46 -0.20 -9.51 1.29
C SER A 46 0.37 -9.71 2.71
N PHE A 47 -0.44 -10.22 3.63
CA PHE A 47 0.01 -10.54 4.99
C PHE A 47 1.13 -11.59 5.05
N GLU A 48 0.98 -12.70 4.32
CA GLU A 48 2.00 -13.75 4.28
C GLU A 48 3.30 -13.28 3.61
N SER A 49 3.20 -12.45 2.57
CA SER A 49 4.35 -11.84 1.90
C SER A 49 5.10 -10.90 2.85
N ARG A 50 4.41 -10.03 3.59
CA ARG A 50 5.03 -9.15 4.60
C ARG A 50 5.78 -9.93 5.68
N LYS A 51 5.28 -11.08 6.13
CA LYS A 51 5.96 -11.90 7.15
C LYS A 51 7.36 -12.36 6.71
N LYS A 52 7.63 -12.45 5.40
CA LYS A 52 8.94 -12.84 4.86
C LYS A 52 10.01 -11.75 4.96
N VAL A 53 9.62 -10.50 5.23
CA VAL A 53 10.55 -9.35 5.29
C VAL A 53 10.67 -8.74 6.68
N ILE A 54 10.19 -9.43 7.72
CA ILE A 54 10.17 -8.92 9.10
C ILE A 54 11.56 -8.47 9.58
N ASP A 55 12.61 -9.23 9.24
CA ASP A 55 13.99 -8.95 9.65
C ASP A 55 14.63 -7.76 8.91
N ARG A 56 13.91 -7.15 7.96
CA ARG A 56 14.38 -5.99 7.17
C ARG A 56 13.66 -4.70 7.55
N ILE A 57 12.72 -4.74 8.49
CA ILE A 57 11.88 -3.61 8.85
C ILE A 57 12.16 -3.22 10.30
N ASP A 58 13.25 -2.51 10.49
CA ASP A 58 13.70 -1.91 11.76
C ASP A 58 13.55 -0.37 11.78
N PHE A 59 13.26 0.23 10.63
CA PHE A 59 13.19 1.69 10.45
C PHE A 59 11.86 2.33 10.88
N ILE A 60 10.81 1.52 11.16
CA ILE A 60 9.49 2.02 11.57
C ILE A 60 9.50 2.38 13.05
N ASN A 61 9.17 3.62 13.37
CA ASN A 61 8.93 4.04 14.75
C ASN A 61 7.48 3.77 15.18
N TYR A 62 7.21 2.63 15.81
CA TYR A 62 5.84 2.27 16.19
C TYR A 62 5.14 3.20 17.18
N SER A 63 5.87 4.13 17.81
CA SER A 63 5.30 5.15 18.68
C SER A 63 4.92 6.43 17.95
N ASN A 64 5.55 6.77 16.83
CA ASN A 64 5.28 8.01 16.10
C ASN A 64 5.90 7.94 14.71
N ASP A 65 5.15 7.47 13.73
CA ASP A 65 5.59 7.41 12.33
C ASP A 65 4.42 7.49 11.37
N THR A 66 4.73 7.84 10.13
CA THR A 66 3.84 7.65 9.00
C THR A 66 4.47 6.63 8.07
N VAL A 67 3.79 5.49 7.94
CA VAL A 67 4.22 4.38 7.09
C VAL A 67 3.37 4.38 5.83
N TYR A 68 4.03 4.29 4.69
CA TYR A 68 3.41 4.20 3.40
C TYR A 68 3.54 2.78 2.86
N CYS A 69 2.51 2.31 2.19
CA CYS A 69 2.51 0.99 1.54
C CYS A 69 2.02 1.09 0.10
N LEU A 70 2.68 0.37 -0.79
CA LEU A 70 2.22 0.06 -2.14
C LEU A 70 2.30 -1.44 -2.33
N GLU A 71 1.24 -2.04 -2.87
CA GLU A 71 1.14 -3.48 -3.10
C GLU A 71 0.45 -3.76 -4.42
N SER A 72 0.95 -4.72 -5.18
CA SER A 72 0.30 -5.22 -6.39
C SER A 72 0.44 -6.73 -6.51
N TYR A 73 -0.50 -7.37 -7.18
CA TYR A 73 -0.45 -8.79 -7.49
C TYR A 73 -0.87 -9.01 -8.94
N TYR A 74 0.05 -9.57 -9.73
CA TYR A 74 -0.20 -9.96 -11.11
C TYR A 74 -0.73 -11.38 -11.11
N THR A 75 -2.01 -11.55 -11.40
CA THR A 75 -2.67 -12.86 -11.41
C THR A 75 -2.09 -13.80 -12.47
N GLU A 76 -1.61 -13.23 -13.58
CA GLU A 76 -1.08 -13.92 -14.75
C GLU A 76 0.27 -14.56 -14.46
N THR A 77 1.15 -13.82 -13.77
CA THR A 77 2.49 -14.30 -13.42
C THR A 77 2.52 -14.91 -12.03
N GLY A 78 1.59 -14.59 -11.13
CA GLY A 78 1.62 -14.98 -9.73
C GLY A 78 2.66 -14.17 -8.91
N GLU A 79 3.13 -13.05 -9.45
CA GLU A 79 4.09 -12.17 -8.77
C GLU A 79 3.37 -11.17 -7.87
N TYR A 80 3.83 -11.08 -6.63
CA TYR A 80 3.41 -10.07 -5.67
C TYR A 80 4.52 -9.05 -5.47
N TYR A 81 4.23 -7.77 -5.66
CA TYR A 81 5.17 -6.68 -5.43
C TYR A 81 4.72 -5.85 -4.23
N SER A 82 5.66 -5.40 -3.41
CA SER A 82 5.36 -4.53 -2.29
C SER A 82 6.50 -3.56 -1.99
N ALA A 83 6.11 -2.35 -1.62
CA ALA A 83 6.98 -1.33 -1.05
C ALA A 83 6.39 -0.89 0.29
N ILE A 84 7.24 -0.84 1.32
CA ILE A 84 6.91 -0.31 2.64
C ILE A 84 7.98 0.73 2.96
N TRP A 85 7.57 1.96 3.25
CA TRP A 85 8.53 3.02 3.54
C TRP A 85 8.04 4.03 4.57
N THR A 86 9.00 4.70 5.18
CA THR A 86 8.82 5.89 6.01
C THR A 86 9.84 6.93 5.59
N LYS A 87 9.90 8.09 6.27
CA LYS A 87 10.98 9.06 6.06
C LYS A 87 12.38 8.52 6.40
N LYS A 88 12.48 7.43 7.16
CA LYS A 88 13.75 6.86 7.65
C LYS A 88 14.29 5.73 6.79
N GLY A 89 13.44 5.03 6.06
CA GLY A 89 13.84 3.82 5.36
C GLY A 89 12.76 3.29 4.43
N THR A 90 13.17 2.36 3.58
CA THR A 90 12.33 1.74 2.56
C THR A 90 12.74 0.30 2.41
N VAL A 91 11.76 -0.59 2.30
CA VAL A 91 11.94 -1.96 1.85
C VAL A 91 11.01 -2.20 0.68
N GLU A 92 11.61 -2.61 -0.43
CA GLU A 92 10.92 -3.06 -1.64
C GLU A 92 11.24 -4.52 -1.88
N PHE A 93 10.21 -5.30 -2.14
CA PHE A 93 10.36 -6.72 -2.35
C PHE A 93 9.31 -7.28 -3.30
N LYS A 94 9.67 -8.35 -3.99
CA LYS A 94 8.78 -9.17 -4.79
C LYS A 94 8.75 -10.59 -4.25
N VAL A 95 7.60 -11.23 -4.31
CA VAL A 95 7.42 -12.64 -3.98
C VAL A 95 6.86 -13.38 -5.19
N TYR A 96 7.55 -14.43 -5.60
CA TYR A 96 7.13 -15.32 -6.68
C TYR A 96 7.49 -16.77 -6.36
N GLN A 97 6.52 -17.69 -6.43
CA GLN A 97 6.74 -19.13 -6.12
C GLN A 97 7.54 -19.37 -4.83
N ASN A 98 7.18 -18.64 -3.77
CA ASN A 98 7.88 -18.58 -2.49
C ASN A 98 9.27 -17.94 -2.45
N ASN A 99 9.88 -17.64 -3.59
CA ASN A 99 11.12 -16.87 -3.65
C ASN A 99 10.86 -15.41 -3.29
N LEU A 100 11.77 -14.85 -2.50
CA LEU A 100 11.76 -13.46 -2.08
C LEU A 100 12.93 -12.75 -2.76
N GLU A 101 12.62 -11.71 -3.52
CA GLU A 101 13.62 -10.85 -4.14
C GLU A 101 13.50 -9.45 -3.55
N TYR A 102 14.63 -8.88 -3.15
CA TYR A 102 14.70 -7.46 -2.79
C TYR A 102 15.14 -6.66 -4.01
N GLY A 103 14.59 -5.48 -4.17
CA GLY A 103 14.91 -4.62 -5.30
C GLY A 103 14.86 -3.15 -4.95
N GLN A 104 15.10 -2.34 -5.96
CA GLN A 104 14.79 -0.92 -5.96
C GLN A 104 14.02 -0.63 -7.23
N LYS A 105 12.99 0.22 -7.14
CA LYS A 105 12.18 0.70 -8.25
C LYS A 105 11.23 -0.35 -8.82
N PHE A 106 10.60 -1.18 -7.98
CA PHE A 106 9.49 -2.03 -8.45
C PHE A 106 8.27 -1.22 -8.86
N PHE A 107 8.12 -0.01 -8.34
CA PHE A 107 7.08 0.93 -8.73
C PHE A 107 7.69 2.19 -9.35
N ILE A 108 6.91 2.86 -10.20
CA ILE A 108 7.29 4.16 -10.76
C ILE A 108 7.34 5.22 -9.65
N LYS A 109 8.35 6.10 -9.69
CA LYS A 109 8.57 7.14 -8.65
C LYS A 109 7.33 8.01 -8.39
N ARG A 110 6.56 8.27 -9.44
CA ARG A 110 5.35 9.09 -9.36
C ARG A 110 4.30 8.46 -8.42
N LEU A 111 4.20 7.13 -8.36
CA LEU A 111 3.28 6.46 -7.43
C LEU A 111 3.66 6.70 -5.97
N TYR A 112 4.94 6.61 -5.61
CA TYR A 112 5.41 6.93 -4.25
C TYR A 112 4.98 8.33 -3.87
N LYS A 113 5.23 9.32 -4.73
CA LYS A 113 4.86 10.71 -4.48
C LYS A 113 3.35 10.88 -4.29
N MET A 114 2.54 10.28 -5.15
CA MET A 114 1.08 10.34 -5.03
C MET A 114 0.56 9.74 -3.72
N ILE A 115 1.16 8.62 -3.27
CA ILE A 115 0.80 8.01 -1.98
C ILE A 115 1.29 8.86 -0.81
N GLU A 116 2.51 9.40 -0.87
CA GLU A 116 3.05 10.27 0.18
C GLU A 116 2.22 11.54 0.39
N GLU A 117 1.76 12.15 -0.71
CA GLU A 117 0.95 13.36 -0.71
C GLU A 117 -0.55 13.08 -0.54
N TRP A 118 -0.95 11.80 -0.56
CA TRP A 118 -2.35 11.37 -0.60
C TRP A 118 -3.16 12.04 -1.73
N ASP A 119 -2.55 12.18 -2.90
CA ASP A 119 -3.15 12.85 -4.07
C ASP A 119 -4.11 11.90 -4.81
N LEU A 120 -5.21 11.56 -4.14
CA LEU A 120 -6.27 10.71 -4.69
C LEU A 120 -6.85 11.24 -6.00
N PRO A 121 -7.09 12.57 -6.19
CA PRO A 121 -7.57 13.09 -7.45
C PRO A 121 -6.64 12.77 -8.62
N THR A 122 -5.32 12.88 -8.42
CA THR A 122 -4.35 12.55 -9.48
C THR A 122 -4.27 11.05 -9.73
N ILE A 123 -4.33 10.21 -8.70
CA ILE A 123 -4.39 8.74 -8.84
C ILE A 123 -5.60 8.34 -9.68
N GLN A 124 -6.80 8.81 -9.29
CA GLN A 124 -8.06 8.49 -9.98
C GLN A 124 -8.07 8.99 -11.42
N LYS A 125 -7.49 10.18 -11.67
CA LYS A 125 -7.35 10.71 -13.02
C LYS A 125 -6.43 9.83 -13.87
N ALA A 126 -5.26 9.45 -13.35
CA ALA A 126 -4.30 8.61 -14.07
C ALA A 126 -4.85 7.20 -14.35
N GLU A 127 -5.55 6.61 -13.37
CA GLU A 127 -6.26 5.35 -13.53
C GLU A 127 -7.34 5.45 -14.61
N LYS A 128 -8.12 6.53 -14.64
CA LYS A 128 -9.15 6.71 -15.68
C LYS A 128 -8.54 6.87 -17.08
N GLU A 129 -7.39 7.52 -17.18
CA GLU A 129 -6.72 7.79 -18.46
C GLU A 129 -5.98 6.57 -19.01
N SER A 130 -5.43 5.71 -18.14
CA SER A 130 -4.51 4.64 -18.56
C SER A 130 -4.52 3.38 -17.68
N GLY A 131 -5.39 3.31 -16.67
CA GLY A 131 -5.47 2.21 -15.73
C GLY A 131 -5.86 0.89 -16.39
N GLY A 132 -5.07 -0.15 -16.13
CA GLY A 132 -5.23 -1.48 -16.71
C GLY A 132 -4.91 -1.55 -18.21
N MET A 133 -4.47 -0.46 -18.84
CA MET A 133 -3.83 -0.57 -20.16
C MET A 133 -2.63 -1.51 -20.03
N LEU A 134 -2.44 -2.39 -21.02
CA LEU A 134 -1.38 -3.41 -21.03
C LEU A 134 -1.54 -4.55 -20.00
N GLY A 135 -2.73 -4.77 -19.46
CA GLY A 135 -2.97 -5.86 -18.50
C GLY A 135 -2.44 -5.54 -17.10
N GLY A 136 -2.39 -4.25 -16.73
CA GLY A 136 -1.89 -3.79 -15.44
C GLY A 136 -2.62 -4.41 -14.25
N ALA A 137 -1.87 -4.71 -13.19
CA ALA A 137 -2.40 -5.34 -11.98
C ALA A 137 -3.32 -4.41 -11.19
N MET A 138 -4.18 -4.98 -10.34
CA MET A 138 -4.81 -4.18 -9.29
C MET A 138 -3.77 -3.83 -8.24
N MET A 139 -3.70 -2.55 -7.89
CA MET A 139 -2.80 -2.00 -6.89
C MET A 139 -3.57 -1.58 -5.63
N MET A 140 -2.86 -1.54 -4.51
CA MET A 140 -3.31 -0.93 -3.28
C MET A 140 -2.23 0.03 -2.79
N GLY A 141 -2.63 1.26 -2.50
CA GLY A 141 -1.83 2.25 -1.81
C GLY A 141 -2.41 2.54 -0.44
N ALA A 142 -1.56 2.72 0.58
CA ALA A 142 -2.01 3.09 1.92
C ALA A 142 -1.07 4.08 2.61
N ILE A 143 -1.67 4.96 3.41
CA ILE A 143 -1.01 5.74 4.45
C ILE A 143 -1.44 5.17 5.79
N ILE A 144 -0.45 4.88 6.63
CA ILE A 144 -0.66 4.36 7.97
C ILE A 144 -0.01 5.30 8.97
N THR A 145 -0.82 5.94 9.80
CA THR A 145 -0.34 6.81 10.88
C THR A 145 -0.27 6.05 12.18
N LEU A 146 0.91 6.07 12.80
CA LEU A 146 1.20 5.50 14.10
C LEU A 146 1.40 6.65 15.09
N ASP A 147 0.57 6.70 16.13
CA ASP A 147 0.68 7.72 17.20
C ASP A 147 0.45 7.06 18.57
N ASN A 148 1.53 6.96 19.34
CA ASN A 148 1.58 6.33 20.66
C ASN A 148 0.97 4.92 20.69
N GLY A 149 1.22 4.15 19.63
CA GLY A 149 0.69 2.80 19.45
C GLY A 149 -0.73 2.74 18.91
N ASN A 150 -1.40 3.88 18.70
CA ASN A 150 -2.62 3.96 17.91
C ASN A 150 -2.30 3.75 16.44
N PHE A 151 -3.21 3.06 15.75
CA PHE A 151 -3.09 2.71 14.34
C PHE A 151 -4.26 3.32 13.60
N LYS A 152 -3.95 4.13 12.58
CA LYS A 152 -4.92 4.58 11.59
C LYS A 152 -4.38 4.22 10.22
N MET A 153 -5.24 3.68 9.36
CA MET A 153 -4.90 3.39 7.96
C MET A 153 -5.96 4.00 7.05
N ASP A 154 -5.49 4.80 6.09
CA ASP A 154 -6.25 5.23 4.92
C ASP A 154 -5.69 4.47 3.70
N CYS A 155 -6.56 3.99 2.81
CA CYS A 155 -6.16 3.15 1.67
C CYS A 155 -6.93 3.51 0.40
N ILE A 156 -6.38 3.12 -0.75
CA ILE A 156 -7.06 3.19 -2.04
C ILE A 156 -6.67 1.98 -2.90
N GLN A 157 -7.63 1.46 -3.64
CA GLN A 157 -7.39 0.54 -4.75
C GLN A 157 -7.49 1.26 -6.08
N PHE A 158 -6.62 0.91 -6.99
CA PHE A 158 -6.62 1.42 -8.36
C PHE A 158 -5.93 0.43 -9.28
N LYS A 159 -6.32 0.40 -10.54
CA LYS A 159 -5.59 -0.34 -11.57
C LYS A 159 -4.26 0.34 -11.85
N GLU A 160 -3.22 -0.46 -11.97
CA GLU A 160 -1.90 0.01 -12.40
C GLU A 160 -2.01 0.83 -13.69
N PHE A 161 -1.30 1.95 -13.73
CA PHE A 161 -1.26 2.86 -14.85
C PHE A 161 0.19 3.29 -15.13
N PHE A 162 0.45 3.66 -16.38
CA PHE A 162 1.75 4.14 -16.80
C PHE A 162 1.60 5.23 -17.86
N ASN A 163 2.35 6.32 -17.71
CA ASN A 163 2.42 7.42 -18.65
C ASN A 163 3.87 7.71 -19.07
N ILE A 164 4.21 7.35 -20.31
CA ILE A 164 5.56 7.51 -20.90
C ILE A 164 6.11 8.95 -20.79
N GLY A 165 5.25 9.97 -20.78
CA GLY A 165 5.68 11.38 -20.69
C GLY A 165 6.04 11.83 -19.27
N LEU A 166 5.47 11.19 -18.25
CA LEU A 166 5.61 11.57 -16.84
C LEU A 166 6.47 10.59 -16.03
N ASP A 167 6.59 9.35 -16.50
CA ASP A 167 7.15 8.23 -15.74
C ASP A 167 8.51 7.74 -16.31
N LYS A 168 9.20 8.61 -17.06
CA LYS A 168 10.58 8.41 -17.53
C LYS A 168 11.63 8.57 -16.42
#